data_AF-A0A2V7F766-F1
#
_entry.id   AF-A0A2V7F766-F1
#
_cell.length_a   1.000
_cell.length_b   1.000
_cell.length_c   1.000
_cell.angle_alpha   90.00
_cell.angle_beta   90.00
_cell.angle_gamma   90.00
#
_symmetry.space_group_name_H-M   'P 1'
#
loop_
_entity.id
_entity.type
_entity.pdbx_description
1 polymer ?
#
loop_
_entity_poly.entity_id
_entity_poly.type
_entity_poly.pdbx_seq_one_letter_code
_entity_poly.pdbx_strand_id
1 'polypeptide(L)'
;FETEHHEEVLEPKAADLVAAVVRAFDEPFADSSAIPTLAVAEAAARQLKVALSGIGGDEVFGGYPRYLGVRLCEAWARVPRLLRAGPEALARRLLPDSPASRNLGDWARRFADGAARPMPERYVGWTRFFDAPALAALVTPALGHAFDGDVETAHRAAWATRGHDDAVDGAWRIDLATYLPDDLLTMADRMTMARSLELRAPFCDHRLIELSLTMPPATKLAGGTLKALLKAAFADVLPAEVVRRRKQGFMIPLGRWLRTELRHLLDDALAPERVRARGLWRPEVVSRLVDEHVAGVRTHSDRLWTLLVLELWMREYLDARGDWRLA
;
A
#
# COMPACT_ATOMS: atom_id res chain seq x y z
N PHE A 1 -25.47 -17.62 7.38
CA PHE A 1 -24.88 -18.29 6.21
C PHE A 1 -24.61 -19.77 6.44
N GLU A 2 -24.71 -20.30 7.68
CA GLU A 2 -24.64 -21.76 7.96
C GLU A 2 -23.42 -22.45 7.32
N THR A 3 -22.29 -21.73 7.27
CA THR A 3 -21.03 -22.25 6.75
C THR A 3 -20.38 -23.18 7.78
N GLU A 4 -19.68 -24.21 7.31
CA GLU A 4 -18.68 -24.90 8.14
C GLU A 4 -17.53 -23.91 8.40
N HIS A 5 -17.54 -23.30 9.59
CA HIS A 5 -16.60 -22.22 9.94
C HIS A 5 -15.38 -22.81 10.64
N HIS A 6 -14.20 -22.55 10.07
CA HIS A 6 -12.91 -22.93 10.65
C HIS A 6 -12.19 -21.66 11.13
N GLU A 7 -11.85 -21.65 12.41
CA GLU A 7 -11.02 -20.61 13.02
C GLU A 7 -9.66 -21.21 13.37
N GLU A 8 -8.58 -20.57 12.92
CA GLU A 8 -7.22 -20.97 13.23
C GLU A 8 -6.46 -19.77 13.79
N VAL A 9 -5.85 -19.96 14.97
CA VAL A 9 -4.93 -18.98 15.55
C VAL A 9 -3.54 -19.26 15.01
N LEU A 10 -3.06 -18.37 14.16
CA LEU A 10 -1.74 -18.48 13.57
C LEU A 10 -0.72 -17.83 14.53
N GLU A 11 0.27 -18.60 14.98
CA GLU A 11 1.46 -18.11 15.70
C GLU A 11 2.69 -18.17 14.80
N PRO A 12 2.75 -17.40 13.70
CA PRO A 12 3.84 -17.54 12.77
C PRO A 12 5.14 -16.97 13.34
N LYS A 13 6.23 -17.70 13.10
CA LYS A 13 7.58 -17.13 13.18
C LYS A 13 7.72 -16.14 12.05
N ALA A 14 7.66 -14.84 12.38
CA ALA A 14 7.64 -13.77 11.40
C ALA A 14 8.79 -13.91 10.37
N ALA A 15 10.01 -14.20 10.83
CA ALA A 15 11.18 -14.39 9.97
C ALA A 15 11.02 -15.50 8.92
N ASP A 16 10.46 -16.66 9.30
CA ASP A 16 10.25 -17.79 8.39
C ASP A 16 9.23 -17.43 7.31
N LEU A 17 8.16 -16.72 7.69
CA LEU A 17 7.18 -16.23 6.72
C LEU A 17 7.80 -15.19 5.77
N VAL A 18 8.65 -14.28 6.26
CA VAL A 18 9.31 -13.29 5.40
C VAL A 18 10.15 -14.00 4.32
N ALA A 19 10.95 -15.00 4.70
CA ALA A 19 11.74 -15.77 3.75
C ALA A 19 10.86 -16.50 2.71
N ALA A 20 9.75 -17.11 3.15
CA ALA A 20 8.81 -17.77 2.26
C ALA A 20 8.12 -16.79 1.29
N VAL A 21 7.74 -15.61 1.77
CA VAL A 21 7.17 -14.52 0.96
C VAL A 21 8.19 -14.08 -0.09
N VAL A 22 9.43 -13.78 0.28
CA VAL A 22 10.49 -13.34 -0.66
C VAL A 22 10.69 -14.35 -1.79
N ARG A 23 10.72 -15.66 -1.47
CA ARG A 23 10.89 -16.72 -2.48
C ARG A 23 9.69 -16.92 -3.40
N ALA A 24 8.52 -16.43 -3.03
CA ALA A 24 7.31 -16.58 -3.82
C ALA A 24 7.18 -15.50 -4.91
N PHE A 25 8.01 -14.46 -4.88
CA PHE A 25 8.04 -13.41 -5.89
C PHE A 25 9.33 -13.44 -6.71
N ASP A 26 9.19 -13.30 -8.03
CA ASP A 26 10.32 -13.22 -8.96
C ASP A 26 10.93 -11.80 -9.01
N GLU A 27 10.37 -10.87 -8.23
CA GLU A 27 10.80 -9.48 -8.11
C GLU A 27 10.68 -9.01 -6.65
N PRO A 28 11.40 -7.95 -6.23
CA PRO A 28 11.27 -7.44 -4.86
C PRO A 28 9.87 -6.85 -4.64
N PHE A 29 9.07 -7.51 -3.81
CA PHE A 29 7.66 -7.18 -3.60
C PHE A 29 7.34 -6.85 -2.13
N ALA A 30 7.10 -5.57 -1.84
CA ALA A 30 7.12 -5.04 -0.48
C ALA A 30 5.74 -4.83 0.18
N ASP A 31 4.65 -5.42 -0.32
CA ASP A 31 3.40 -5.40 0.45
C ASP A 31 3.48 -6.36 1.65
N SER A 32 3.50 -5.78 2.85
CA SER A 32 3.49 -6.52 4.11
C SER A 32 2.26 -7.42 4.32
N SER A 33 1.16 -7.18 3.58
CA SER A 33 -0.04 -8.02 3.61
C SER A 33 0.16 -9.40 2.96
N ALA A 34 1.26 -9.60 2.23
CA ALA A 34 1.69 -10.90 1.71
C ALA A 34 1.89 -11.94 2.84
N ILE A 35 2.42 -11.51 3.99
CA ILE A 35 2.69 -12.38 5.14
C ILE A 35 1.41 -13.05 5.69
N PRO A 36 0.37 -12.29 6.12
CA PRO A 36 -0.85 -12.90 6.61
C PRO A 36 -1.62 -13.61 5.49
N THR A 37 -1.49 -13.18 4.23
CA THR A 37 -2.15 -13.84 3.08
C THR A 37 -1.56 -15.22 2.85
N LEU A 38 -0.23 -15.37 2.90
CA LEU A 38 0.44 -16.67 2.82
C LEU A 38 0.00 -17.59 3.96
N ALA A 39 -0.10 -17.06 5.18
CA ALA A 39 -0.45 -17.85 6.36
C ALA A 39 -1.91 -18.33 6.30
N VAL A 40 -2.85 -17.49 5.86
CA VAL A 40 -4.25 -17.89 5.61
C VAL A 40 -4.36 -18.88 4.44
N ALA A 41 -3.59 -18.65 3.37
CA ALA A 41 -3.55 -19.58 2.25
C ALA A 41 -3.05 -20.97 2.67
N GLU A 42 -2.03 -21.02 3.53
CA GLU A 42 -1.51 -22.28 4.08
C GLU A 42 -2.57 -23.02 4.90
N ALA A 43 -3.28 -22.31 5.78
CA ALA A 43 -4.38 -22.90 6.56
C ALA A 43 -5.51 -23.43 5.66
N ALA A 44 -5.94 -22.63 4.67
CA ALA A 44 -7.01 -23.01 3.75
C ALA A 44 -6.61 -24.18 2.84
N ALA A 45 -5.37 -24.21 2.34
CA ALA A 45 -4.86 -25.23 1.42
C ALA A 45 -4.84 -26.65 2.00
N ARG A 46 -4.86 -26.78 3.34
CA ARG A 46 -4.95 -28.07 4.05
C ARG A 46 -6.28 -28.77 3.80
N GLN A 47 -7.34 -28.01 3.50
CA GLN A 47 -8.71 -28.53 3.39
C GLN A 47 -9.34 -28.23 2.03
N LEU A 48 -8.93 -27.13 1.38
CA LEU A 48 -9.54 -26.61 0.17
C LEU A 48 -8.51 -26.47 -0.94
N LYS A 49 -8.99 -26.47 -2.19
CA LYS A 49 -8.18 -26.18 -3.38
C LYS A 49 -8.61 -24.90 -4.10
N VAL A 50 -9.80 -24.39 -3.79
CA VAL A 50 -10.34 -23.16 -4.35
C VAL A 50 -10.92 -22.31 -3.23
N ALA A 51 -10.62 -21.01 -3.22
CA ALA A 51 -11.17 -20.04 -2.28
C ALA A 51 -11.70 -18.81 -3.02
N LEU A 52 -12.78 -18.21 -2.51
CA LEU A 52 -13.32 -16.94 -2.99
C LEU A 52 -12.83 -15.79 -2.10
N SER A 53 -12.35 -14.71 -2.70
CA SER A 53 -11.84 -13.54 -2.01
C SER A 53 -12.65 -12.28 -2.30
N GLY A 54 -12.68 -11.36 -1.33
CA GLY A 54 -13.29 -10.04 -1.47
C GLY A 54 -12.39 -8.97 -2.12
N ILE A 55 -11.21 -9.34 -2.63
CA ILE A 55 -10.30 -8.45 -3.37
C ILE A 55 -11.03 -7.83 -4.56
N GLY A 56 -10.75 -6.56 -4.87
CA GLY A 56 -11.48 -5.76 -5.86
C GLY A 56 -12.67 -5.00 -5.28
N GLY A 57 -13.21 -5.42 -4.14
CA GLY A 57 -14.38 -4.77 -3.55
C GLY A 57 -14.14 -3.32 -3.12
N ASP A 58 -12.91 -2.97 -2.75
CA ASP A 58 -12.56 -1.59 -2.37
C ASP A 58 -12.35 -0.69 -3.59
N GLU A 59 -11.68 -1.19 -4.62
CA GLU A 59 -11.35 -0.50 -5.87
C GLU A 59 -12.61 -0.27 -6.70
N VAL A 60 -13.47 -1.28 -6.79
CA VAL A 60 -14.69 -1.24 -7.59
C VAL A 60 -15.78 -0.40 -6.90
N PHE A 61 -15.88 -0.41 -5.57
CA PHE A 61 -17.00 0.26 -4.87
C PHE A 61 -16.62 1.42 -3.95
N GLY A 62 -15.38 1.92 -4.00
CA GLY A 62 -15.02 3.11 -3.21
C GLY A 62 -14.80 2.82 -1.73
N GLY A 63 -13.92 1.87 -1.43
CA GLY A 63 -13.65 1.43 -0.07
C GLY A 63 -12.44 2.06 0.61
N TYR A 64 -11.66 2.89 -0.09
CA TYR A 64 -10.50 3.54 0.51
C TYR A 64 -10.81 4.96 1.01
N PRO A 65 -10.43 5.31 2.25
CA PRO A 65 -10.59 6.67 2.79
C PRO A 65 -9.93 7.76 1.92
N ARG A 66 -8.89 7.43 1.17
CA ARG A 66 -8.22 8.35 0.23
C ARG A 66 -9.16 8.92 -0.83
N TYR A 67 -10.22 8.21 -1.22
CA TYR A 67 -11.24 8.74 -2.14
C TYR A 67 -12.03 9.90 -1.52
N LEU A 68 -12.34 9.83 -0.22
CA LEU A 68 -12.94 10.97 0.49
C LEU A 68 -11.92 12.13 0.60
N GLY A 69 -10.63 11.79 0.71
CA GLY A 69 -9.53 12.75 0.61
C GLY A 69 -9.53 13.54 -0.68
N VAL A 70 -9.69 12.86 -1.82
CA VAL A 70 -9.82 13.52 -3.13
C VAL A 70 -11.00 14.49 -3.13
N ARG A 71 -12.18 14.07 -2.68
CA ARG A 71 -13.36 14.96 -2.59
C ARG A 71 -13.11 16.18 -1.71
N LEU A 72 -12.48 15.99 -0.56
CA LEU A 72 -12.13 17.09 0.34
C LEU A 72 -11.14 18.04 -0.32
N CYS A 73 -10.14 17.52 -1.03
CA CYS A 73 -9.16 18.33 -1.75
C CYS A 73 -9.81 19.18 -2.83
N GLU A 74 -10.71 18.60 -3.62
CA GLU A 74 -11.46 19.31 -4.66
C GLU A 74 -12.35 20.40 -4.07
N ALA A 75 -13.04 20.11 -2.97
CA ALA A 75 -13.84 21.10 -2.26
C ALA A 75 -12.97 22.25 -1.69
N TRP A 76 -11.82 21.93 -1.11
CA TRP A 76 -10.87 22.91 -0.58
C TRP A 76 -10.22 23.75 -1.68
N ALA A 77 -9.96 23.19 -2.85
CA ALA A 77 -9.39 23.90 -3.99
C ALA A 77 -10.32 25.01 -4.53
N ARG A 78 -11.64 24.89 -4.31
CA ARG A 78 -12.64 25.92 -4.65
C ARG A 78 -12.62 27.12 -3.68
N VAL A 79 -12.01 26.97 -2.50
CA VAL A 79 -11.87 28.08 -1.54
C VAL A 79 -10.84 29.09 -2.08
N PRO A 80 -11.15 30.41 -2.08
CA PRO A 80 -10.22 31.43 -2.56
C PRO A 80 -8.83 31.33 -1.92
N ARG A 81 -7.78 31.49 -2.73
CA ARG A 81 -6.37 31.30 -2.32
C ARG A 81 -5.99 32.06 -1.03
N LEU A 82 -6.54 33.26 -0.86
CA LEU A 82 -6.30 34.12 0.31
C LEU A 82 -6.76 33.48 1.62
N LEU A 83 -7.83 32.68 1.60
CA LEU A 83 -8.38 32.02 2.79
C LEU A 83 -7.70 30.68 3.08
N ARG A 84 -7.12 30.02 2.08
CA ARG A 84 -6.45 28.72 2.24
C ARG A 84 -4.95 28.81 2.51
N ALA A 85 -4.26 29.87 2.09
CA ALA A 85 -2.80 29.99 2.21
C ALA A 85 -2.31 29.99 3.66
N GLY A 86 -3.04 30.65 4.57
CA GLY A 86 -2.71 30.70 6.01
C GLY A 86 -2.81 29.32 6.67
N PRO A 87 -3.96 28.64 6.61
CA PRO A 87 -4.12 27.28 7.13
C PRO A 87 -3.15 26.27 6.53
N GLU A 88 -2.87 26.32 5.22
CA GLU A 88 -1.90 25.43 4.56
C GLU A 88 -0.47 25.67 5.07
N ALA A 89 -0.05 26.92 5.25
CA ALA A 89 1.25 27.24 5.83
C ALA A 89 1.36 26.81 7.30
N LEU A 90 0.27 26.98 8.06
CA LEU A 90 0.19 26.58 9.45
C LEU A 90 0.25 25.06 9.61
N ALA A 91 -0.50 24.32 8.81
CA ALA A 91 -0.51 22.87 8.81
C ALA A 91 0.89 22.28 8.53
N ARG A 92 1.60 22.83 7.52
CA ARG A 92 2.98 22.42 7.20
C ARG A 92 3.97 22.66 8.34
N ARG A 93 3.81 23.78 9.06
CA ARG A 93 4.72 24.20 10.12
C ARG A 93 4.43 23.52 11.47
N LEU A 94 3.16 23.28 11.80
CA LEU A 94 2.75 22.89 13.15
C LEU A 94 2.37 21.42 13.30
N LEU A 95 1.98 20.72 12.23
CA LEU A 95 1.62 19.30 12.35
C LEU A 95 2.90 18.47 12.39
N PRO A 96 3.21 17.77 13.51
CA PRO A 96 4.43 16.97 13.62
C PRO A 96 4.37 15.71 12.75
N ASP A 97 5.54 15.13 12.46
CA ASP A 97 5.62 13.76 11.94
C ASP A 97 4.98 12.83 12.96
N SER A 98 3.87 12.21 12.58
CA SER A 98 3.21 11.28 13.47
C SER A 98 3.98 9.95 13.50
N PRO A 99 4.28 9.39 14.69
CA PRO A 99 4.83 8.05 14.83
C PRO A 99 3.83 6.94 14.46
N ALA A 100 2.62 7.26 13.98
CA ALA A 100 1.70 6.30 13.40
C ALA A 100 1.25 6.80 12.02
N SER A 101 1.37 5.92 11.00
CA SER A 101 0.94 6.14 9.60
C SER A 101 -0.57 6.39 9.42
N ARG A 102 -1.33 6.44 10.52
CA ARG A 102 -2.80 6.55 10.56
C ARG A 102 -3.32 7.75 11.37
N ASN A 103 -2.46 8.67 11.80
CA ASN A 103 -2.94 9.87 12.51
C ASN A 103 -3.38 10.96 11.54
N LEU A 104 -4.43 11.67 11.93
CA LEU A 104 -5.01 12.81 11.21
C LEU A 104 -3.96 13.91 10.90
N GLY A 105 -2.92 14.05 11.72
CA GLY A 105 -1.83 15.01 11.52
C GLY A 105 -0.96 14.72 10.29
N ASP A 106 -0.59 13.46 10.07
CA ASP A 106 0.16 13.06 8.86
C ASP A 106 -0.71 13.28 7.61
N TRP A 107 -2.00 12.93 7.71
CA TRP A 107 -2.95 13.13 6.62
C TRP A 107 -3.16 14.61 6.28
N ALA A 108 -3.29 15.48 7.28
CA ALA A 108 -3.44 16.92 7.11
C ALA A 108 -2.14 17.59 6.59
N ARG A 109 -0.96 17.09 6.98
CA ARG A 109 0.31 17.54 6.39
C ARG A 109 0.43 17.10 4.94
N ARG A 110 0.19 15.83 4.59
CA ARG A 110 0.18 15.32 3.21
C ARG A 110 -0.82 16.07 2.33
N PHE A 111 -1.97 16.45 2.90
CA PHE A 111 -2.95 17.31 2.25
C PHE A 111 -2.36 18.68 1.89
N ALA A 112 -1.59 19.29 2.81
CA ALA A 112 -0.99 20.61 2.66
C ALA A 112 0.29 20.62 1.79
N ASP A 113 1.18 19.65 1.92
CA ASP A 113 2.46 19.57 1.19
C ASP A 113 2.28 19.37 -0.33
N GLY A 114 1.14 18.80 -0.74
CA GLY A 114 0.77 18.60 -2.14
C GLY A 114 -0.25 19.60 -2.68
N ALA A 115 -0.74 20.57 -1.89
CA ALA A 115 -1.92 21.37 -2.25
C ALA A 115 -1.78 22.18 -3.56
N ALA A 116 -0.55 22.48 -3.98
CA ALA A 116 -0.26 23.20 -5.23
C ALA A 116 -0.15 22.28 -6.47
N ARG A 117 -0.05 20.96 -6.29
CA ARG A 117 0.09 20.00 -7.39
C ARG A 117 -1.26 19.59 -7.97
N PRO A 118 -1.32 19.19 -9.25
CA PRO A 118 -2.51 18.55 -9.82
C PRO A 118 -2.96 17.34 -8.99
N MET A 119 -4.27 17.08 -8.96
CA MET A 119 -4.84 15.96 -8.20
C MET A 119 -4.22 14.58 -8.48
N PRO A 120 -3.90 14.16 -9.73
CA PRO A 120 -3.28 12.86 -9.96
C PRO A 120 -1.93 12.71 -9.25
N GLU A 121 -1.08 13.74 -9.29
CA GLU A 121 0.23 13.70 -8.62
C GLU A 121 0.09 13.68 -7.09
N ARG A 122 -0.92 14.36 -6.55
CA ARG A 122 -1.24 14.30 -5.12
C ARG A 122 -1.67 12.90 -4.72
N TYR A 123 -2.56 12.30 -5.51
CA TYR A 123 -3.09 10.97 -5.26
C TYR A 123 -2.01 9.90 -5.28
N VAL A 124 -1.17 9.87 -6.33
CA VAL A 124 0.01 8.99 -6.41
C VAL A 124 0.99 9.27 -5.27
N GLY A 125 1.16 10.54 -4.90
CA GLY A 125 1.96 10.93 -3.74
C GLY A 125 1.47 10.36 -2.41
N TRP A 126 0.17 10.05 -2.27
CA TRP A 126 -0.37 9.44 -1.05
C TRP A 126 -0.18 7.92 -0.99
N THR A 127 0.05 7.27 -2.13
CA THR A 127 0.17 5.80 -2.26
C THR A 127 1.62 5.32 -2.28
N ARG A 128 2.60 6.23 -2.20
CA ARG A 128 4.04 5.89 -2.15
C ARG A 128 4.64 6.03 -0.75
N PHE A 129 5.68 5.24 -0.47
CA PHE A 129 6.42 5.32 0.80
C PHE A 129 7.58 6.33 0.76
N PHE A 130 8.21 6.50 -0.40
CA PHE A 130 9.24 7.51 -0.64
C PHE A 130 8.72 8.55 -1.63
N ASP A 131 8.84 9.84 -1.28
CA ASP A 131 8.66 10.91 -2.25
C ASP A 131 9.96 11.18 -3.02
N ALA A 132 9.86 11.92 -4.13
CA ALA A 132 11.01 12.22 -4.97
C ALA A 132 12.19 12.87 -4.17
N PRO A 133 11.96 13.83 -3.26
CA PRO A 133 13.05 14.35 -2.41
C PRO A 133 13.66 13.30 -1.47
N ALA A 134 12.86 12.49 -0.78
CA ALA A 134 13.38 11.45 0.10
C ALA A 134 14.15 10.37 -0.67
N LEU A 135 13.64 9.98 -1.85
CA LEU A 135 14.32 9.02 -2.72
C LEU A 135 15.64 9.60 -3.24
N ALA A 136 15.66 10.85 -3.72
CA ALA A 136 16.87 11.52 -4.18
C ALA A 136 17.94 11.66 -3.07
N ALA A 137 17.50 11.86 -1.82
CA ALA A 137 18.41 11.87 -0.67
C ALA A 137 18.93 10.47 -0.30
N LEU A 138 18.16 9.42 -0.57
CA LEU A 138 18.48 8.03 -0.23
C LEU A 138 19.42 7.37 -1.26
N VAL A 139 19.21 7.62 -2.54
CA VAL A 139 19.94 6.96 -3.63
C VAL A 139 21.40 7.42 -3.70
N THR A 140 22.29 6.51 -4.10
CA THR A 140 23.65 6.88 -4.50
C THR A 140 23.62 7.60 -5.85
N PRO A 141 24.65 8.42 -6.17
CA PRO A 141 24.78 9.00 -7.51
C PRO A 141 24.77 7.94 -8.61
N ALA A 142 25.44 6.79 -8.42
CA ALA A 142 25.46 5.70 -9.38
C ALA A 142 24.04 5.22 -9.73
N LEU A 143 23.22 4.91 -8.73
CA LEU A 143 21.84 4.51 -8.93
C LEU A 143 21.00 5.64 -9.53
N GLY A 144 21.24 6.88 -9.11
CA GLY A 144 20.56 8.07 -9.65
C GLY A 144 20.70 8.23 -11.17
N HIS A 145 21.85 7.88 -11.75
CA HIS A 145 22.06 7.91 -13.21
C HIS A 145 21.36 6.76 -13.93
N ALA A 146 21.03 5.67 -13.24
CA ALA A 146 20.34 4.51 -13.80
C ALA A 146 18.80 4.67 -13.81
N PHE A 147 18.26 5.67 -13.12
CA PHE A 147 16.83 5.99 -13.17
C PHE A 147 16.51 6.89 -14.38
N ASP A 148 16.21 6.28 -15.52
CA ASP A 148 15.71 6.99 -16.72
C ASP A 148 14.19 6.84 -16.93
N GLY A 149 13.54 5.96 -16.16
CA GLY A 149 12.15 5.56 -16.36
C GLY A 149 11.13 6.42 -15.63
N ASP A 150 10.04 6.75 -16.33
CA ASP A 150 8.87 7.42 -15.75
C ASP A 150 7.85 6.40 -15.21
N VAL A 151 8.07 6.00 -13.95
CA VAL A 151 7.24 5.01 -13.23
C VAL A 151 5.79 5.44 -13.00
N GLU A 152 5.45 6.71 -13.25
CA GLU A 152 4.11 7.26 -13.05
C GLU A 152 3.32 7.38 -14.36
N THR A 153 3.89 6.94 -15.49
CA THR A 153 3.24 7.01 -16.82
C THR A 153 1.89 6.30 -16.84
N ALA A 154 1.82 5.07 -16.33
CA ALA A 154 0.58 4.29 -16.26
C ALA A 154 -0.48 4.99 -15.39
N HIS A 155 -0.07 5.61 -14.27
CA HIS A 155 -0.96 6.35 -13.37
C HIS A 155 -1.58 7.56 -14.08
N ARG A 156 -0.76 8.37 -14.78
CA ARG A 156 -1.26 9.53 -15.53
C ARG A 156 -2.14 9.13 -16.70
N ALA A 157 -1.79 8.06 -17.43
CA ALA A 157 -2.61 7.53 -18.51
C ALA A 157 -3.99 7.07 -18.00
N ALA A 158 -4.02 6.33 -16.89
CA ALA A 158 -5.26 5.88 -16.26
C ALA A 158 -6.14 7.06 -15.81
N TRP A 159 -5.55 8.05 -15.14
CA TRP A 159 -6.26 9.28 -14.73
C TRP A 159 -6.86 10.05 -15.91
N ALA A 160 -6.17 10.09 -17.05
CA ALA A 160 -6.64 10.80 -18.23
C ALA A 160 -7.94 10.20 -18.80
N THR A 161 -8.22 8.92 -18.53
CA THR A 161 -9.46 8.25 -18.96
C THR A 161 -10.67 8.52 -18.06
N ARG A 162 -10.55 9.39 -17.05
CA ARG A 162 -11.64 9.68 -16.11
C ARG A 162 -12.93 10.14 -16.78
N GLY A 163 -14.04 9.63 -16.29
CA GLY A 163 -15.39 10.02 -16.64
C GLY A 163 -15.98 11.00 -15.63
N HIS A 164 -17.22 11.40 -15.89
CA HIS A 164 -18.07 12.21 -14.99
C HIS A 164 -17.52 13.58 -14.57
N ASP A 165 -16.40 14.03 -15.18
CA ASP A 165 -15.62 15.20 -14.74
C ASP A 165 -15.32 15.18 -13.23
N ASP A 166 -15.07 14.00 -12.67
CA ASP A 166 -14.88 13.79 -11.24
C ASP A 166 -13.47 13.26 -10.94
N ALA A 167 -12.74 13.96 -10.09
CA ALA A 167 -11.41 13.58 -9.64
C ALA A 167 -11.38 12.22 -8.91
N VAL A 168 -12.47 11.84 -8.24
CA VAL A 168 -12.58 10.53 -7.58
C VAL A 168 -12.60 9.41 -8.62
N ASP A 169 -13.23 9.63 -9.78
CA ASP A 169 -13.22 8.65 -10.86
C ASP A 169 -11.80 8.44 -11.42
N GLY A 170 -11.03 9.53 -11.54
CA GLY A 170 -9.62 9.46 -11.91
C GLY A 170 -8.78 8.64 -10.92
N ALA A 171 -9.01 8.83 -9.61
CA ALA A 171 -8.34 8.06 -8.57
C ALA A 171 -8.69 6.56 -8.61
N TRP A 172 -9.95 6.21 -8.91
CA TRP A 172 -10.32 4.82 -9.13
C TRP A 172 -9.64 4.21 -10.33
N ARG A 173 -9.58 4.94 -11.45
CA ARG A 173 -8.95 4.44 -12.66
C ARG A 173 -7.47 4.17 -12.46
N ILE A 174 -6.79 5.02 -11.69
CA ILE A 174 -5.42 4.73 -11.24
C ILE A 174 -5.40 3.38 -10.50
N ASP A 175 -6.21 3.23 -9.45
CA ASP A 175 -6.18 2.01 -8.64
C ASP A 175 -6.55 0.75 -9.45
N LEU A 176 -7.52 0.83 -10.37
CA LEU A 176 -7.92 -0.28 -11.22
C LEU A 176 -6.86 -0.65 -12.27
N ALA A 177 -6.07 0.32 -12.72
CA ALA A 177 -5.05 0.12 -13.76
C ALA A 177 -3.67 -0.25 -13.20
N THR A 178 -3.37 0.10 -11.95
CA THR A 178 -2.04 -0.15 -11.34
C THR A 178 -2.16 -0.93 -10.04
N TYR A 179 -2.76 -0.36 -8.99
CA TYR A 179 -2.78 -0.95 -7.65
C TYR A 179 -3.46 -2.33 -7.57
N LEU A 180 -4.61 -2.51 -8.24
CA LEU A 180 -5.33 -3.78 -8.24
C LEU A 180 -4.55 -4.91 -8.94
N PRO A 181 -4.13 -4.77 -10.21
CA PRO A 181 -3.38 -5.82 -10.90
C PRO A 181 -1.96 -5.98 -10.36
N ASP A 182 -1.23 -4.90 -10.13
CA ASP A 182 0.21 -4.97 -9.89
C ASP A 182 0.54 -5.23 -8.41
N ASP A 183 -0.36 -4.91 -7.48
CA ASP A 183 -0.16 -5.17 -6.04
C ASP A 183 -1.11 -6.26 -5.54
N LEU A 184 -2.40 -5.98 -5.44
CA LEU A 184 -3.33 -6.85 -4.70
C LEU A 184 -3.56 -8.22 -5.35
N LEU A 185 -3.81 -8.26 -6.66
CA LEU A 185 -4.05 -9.52 -7.37
C LEU A 185 -2.75 -10.32 -7.51
N THR A 186 -1.65 -9.66 -7.85
CA THR A 186 -0.33 -10.28 -7.93
C THR A 186 0.09 -10.88 -6.60
N MET A 187 -0.05 -10.13 -5.51
CA MET A 187 0.24 -10.61 -4.16
C MET A 187 -0.62 -11.82 -3.81
N ALA A 188 -1.93 -11.69 -3.97
CA ALA A 188 -2.85 -12.72 -3.54
C ALA A 188 -2.65 -14.03 -4.33
N ASP A 189 -2.49 -13.94 -5.65
CA ASP A 189 -2.20 -15.08 -6.52
C ASP A 189 -0.89 -15.76 -6.12
N ARG A 190 0.22 -15.01 -5.99
CA ARG A 190 1.53 -15.57 -5.63
C ARG A 190 1.50 -16.25 -4.27
N MET A 191 0.87 -15.63 -3.27
CA MET A 191 0.79 -16.19 -1.92
C MET A 191 -0.10 -17.44 -1.86
N THR A 192 -1.21 -17.48 -2.59
CA THR A 192 -2.10 -18.65 -2.57
C THR A 192 -1.54 -19.79 -3.41
N MET A 193 -0.95 -19.49 -4.57
CA MET A 193 -0.33 -20.48 -5.44
C MET A 193 0.94 -21.09 -4.82
N ALA A 194 1.69 -20.35 -4.00
CA ALA A 194 2.78 -20.90 -3.19
C ALA A 194 2.32 -22.04 -2.24
N ARG A 195 1.01 -22.14 -1.97
CA ARG A 195 0.37 -23.20 -1.17
C ARG A 195 -0.60 -24.07 -1.99
N SER A 196 -0.53 -24.00 -3.32
CA SER A 196 -1.42 -24.76 -4.22
C SER A 196 -2.92 -24.53 -3.96
N LEU A 197 -3.28 -23.28 -3.64
CA LEU A 197 -4.65 -22.82 -3.46
C LEU A 197 -5.02 -21.85 -4.59
N GLU A 198 -6.04 -22.20 -5.38
CA GLU A 198 -6.60 -21.32 -6.39
C GLU A 198 -7.47 -20.25 -5.71
N LEU A 199 -7.14 -18.98 -5.89
CA LEU A 199 -7.96 -17.87 -5.41
C LEU A 199 -8.78 -17.28 -6.55
N ARG A 200 -10.08 -17.07 -6.34
CA ARG A 200 -10.95 -16.33 -7.26
C ARG A 200 -11.40 -15.04 -6.62
N ALA A 201 -11.39 -13.95 -7.37
CA ALA A 201 -11.82 -12.62 -6.91
C ALA A 201 -13.07 -12.18 -7.69
N PRO A 202 -14.30 -12.55 -7.26
CA PRO A 202 -15.53 -12.25 -8.01
C PRO A 202 -15.78 -10.74 -8.22
N PHE A 203 -15.28 -9.88 -7.34
CA PHE A 203 -15.41 -8.43 -7.54
C PHE A 203 -14.56 -7.91 -8.71
N CYS A 204 -13.58 -8.69 -9.18
CA CYS A 204 -12.76 -8.36 -10.33
C CYS A 204 -13.35 -8.87 -11.66
N ASP A 205 -14.59 -9.38 -11.67
CA ASP A 205 -15.28 -9.71 -12.91
C ASP A 205 -15.38 -8.46 -13.81
N HIS A 206 -14.99 -8.59 -15.08
CA HIS A 206 -14.91 -7.45 -15.99
C HIS A 206 -16.26 -6.76 -16.18
N ARG A 207 -17.38 -7.50 -16.16
CA ARG A 207 -18.72 -6.92 -16.30
C ARG A 207 -19.09 -6.07 -15.09
N LEU A 208 -18.63 -6.47 -13.90
CA LEU A 208 -18.85 -5.70 -12.68
C LEU A 208 -17.99 -4.43 -12.65
N ILE A 209 -16.73 -4.54 -13.08
CA ILE A 209 -15.84 -3.39 -13.20
C ILE A 209 -16.38 -2.40 -14.24
N GLU A 210 -16.74 -2.87 -15.44
CA GLU A 210 -17.32 -2.07 -16.52
C GLU A 210 -18.59 -1.35 -16.03
N LEU A 211 -19.51 -2.07 -15.38
CA LEU A 211 -20.71 -1.49 -14.78
C LEU A 211 -20.35 -0.42 -13.74
N SER A 212 -19.41 -0.69 -12.84
CA SER A 212 -18.99 0.28 -11.82
C SER A 212 -18.38 1.54 -12.43
N LEU A 213 -17.67 1.43 -13.55
CA LEU A 213 -17.09 2.57 -14.27
C LEU A 213 -18.13 3.44 -14.97
N THR A 214 -19.34 2.94 -15.23
CA THR A 214 -20.45 3.77 -15.74
C THR A 214 -21.14 4.61 -14.66
N MET A 215 -20.88 4.31 -13.38
CA MET A 215 -21.59 4.92 -12.26
C MET A 215 -20.84 6.15 -11.75
N PRO A 216 -21.53 7.28 -11.54
CA PRO A 216 -20.93 8.44 -10.90
C PRO A 216 -20.35 8.11 -9.52
N PRO A 217 -19.21 8.70 -9.13
CA PRO A 217 -18.62 8.44 -7.82
C PRO A 217 -19.53 8.71 -6.62
N ALA A 218 -20.43 9.69 -6.74
CA ALA A 218 -21.40 10.02 -5.72
C ALA A 218 -22.33 8.84 -5.36
N THR A 219 -22.62 7.94 -6.30
CA THR A 219 -23.45 6.74 -6.06
C THR A 219 -22.71 5.73 -5.18
N LYS A 220 -21.42 5.51 -5.45
CA LYS A 220 -20.56 4.58 -4.70
C LYS A 220 -20.16 5.13 -3.33
N LEU A 221 -20.08 6.47 -3.20
CA LEU A 221 -19.69 7.21 -1.99
C LEU A 221 -20.83 8.06 -1.41
N ALA A 222 -22.06 7.57 -1.47
CA ALA A 222 -23.25 8.33 -1.07
C ALA A 222 -23.15 8.84 0.37
N GLY A 223 -23.43 10.13 0.58
CA GLY A 223 -23.32 10.78 1.89
C GLY A 223 -21.92 10.75 2.51
N GLY A 224 -20.87 10.54 1.71
CA GLY A 224 -19.49 10.37 2.21
C GLY A 224 -19.23 8.99 2.83
N THR A 225 -20.17 8.05 2.70
CA THR A 225 -20.03 6.69 3.21
C THR A 225 -19.23 5.85 2.22
N LEU A 226 -18.14 5.23 2.68
CA LEU A 226 -17.37 4.26 1.88
C LEU A 226 -18.22 3.03 1.56
N LYS A 227 -18.08 2.51 0.34
CA LYS A 227 -18.85 1.35 -0.17
C LYS A 227 -20.37 1.52 -0.02
N ALA A 228 -20.89 2.74 -0.16
CA ALA A 228 -22.32 3.00 0.07
C ALA A 228 -23.21 2.13 -0.82
N LEU A 229 -22.89 2.05 -2.12
CA LEU A 229 -23.62 1.22 -3.07
C LEU A 229 -23.58 -0.27 -2.68
N LEU A 230 -22.39 -0.80 -2.38
CA LEU A 230 -22.24 -2.21 -2.02
C LEU A 230 -22.96 -2.54 -0.71
N LYS A 231 -22.89 -1.65 0.28
CA LYS A 231 -23.63 -1.81 1.54
C LYS A 231 -25.14 -1.81 1.34
N ALA A 232 -25.65 -0.94 0.48
CA ALA A 232 -27.06 -0.90 0.14
C ALA A 232 -27.50 -2.17 -0.61
N ALA A 233 -26.69 -2.66 -1.54
CA ALA A 233 -26.98 -3.84 -2.36
C ALA A 233 -27.04 -5.16 -1.57
N PHE A 234 -26.44 -5.21 -0.38
CA PHE A 234 -26.40 -6.41 0.47
C PHE A 234 -27.04 -6.18 1.86
N ALA A 235 -27.79 -5.09 2.04
CA ALA A 235 -28.37 -4.71 3.34
C ALA A 235 -29.41 -5.72 3.85
N ASP A 236 -30.07 -6.43 2.93
CA ASP A 236 -31.06 -7.48 3.15
C ASP A 236 -30.43 -8.89 3.23
N VAL A 237 -29.19 -9.04 2.79
CA VAL A 237 -28.46 -10.32 2.78
C VAL A 237 -27.56 -10.49 4.02
N LEU A 238 -26.92 -9.41 4.47
CA LEU A 238 -25.94 -9.45 5.56
C LEU A 238 -26.55 -8.97 6.90
N PRO A 239 -26.14 -9.53 8.05
CA PRO A 239 -26.52 -9.00 9.34
C PRO A 239 -26.14 -7.51 9.47
N ALA A 240 -27.02 -6.71 10.07
CA ALA A 240 -26.81 -5.26 10.19
C ALA A 240 -25.52 -4.88 10.92
N GLU A 241 -25.01 -5.74 11.80
CA GLU A 241 -23.71 -5.57 12.44
C GLU A 241 -22.55 -5.64 11.44
N VAL A 242 -22.59 -6.60 10.50
CA VAL A 242 -21.56 -6.76 9.45
C VAL A 242 -21.56 -5.55 8.51
N VAL A 243 -22.75 -5.09 8.09
CA VAL A 243 -22.91 -3.92 7.20
C VAL A 243 -22.37 -2.63 7.84
N ARG A 244 -22.60 -2.46 9.14
CA ARG A 244 -22.17 -1.28 9.91
C ARG A 244 -20.75 -1.38 10.45
N ARG A 245 -20.12 -2.55 10.38
CA ARG A 245 -18.76 -2.78 10.89
C ARG A 245 -17.79 -1.79 10.26
N ARG A 246 -16.91 -1.23 11.09
CA ARG A 246 -15.82 -0.38 10.61
C ARG A 246 -14.86 -1.20 9.75
N LYS A 247 -14.38 -0.62 8.66
CA LYS A 247 -13.35 -1.24 7.81
C LYS A 247 -12.13 -1.62 8.67
N GLN A 248 -11.75 -2.89 8.58
CA GLN A 248 -10.54 -3.44 9.16
C GLN A 248 -9.66 -3.90 8.00
N GLY A 249 -8.44 -3.37 7.94
CA GLY A 249 -7.47 -3.78 6.92
C GLY A 249 -6.80 -5.10 7.31
N PHE A 250 -6.30 -5.82 6.32
CA PHE A 250 -5.58 -7.08 6.49
C PHE A 250 -4.09 -6.81 6.69
N MET A 251 -3.75 -6.12 7.79
CA MET A 251 -2.40 -5.61 8.04
C MET A 251 -1.75 -6.31 9.24
N ILE A 252 -0.44 -6.51 9.17
CA ILE A 252 0.38 -6.91 10.33
C ILE A 252 0.83 -5.69 11.14
N PRO A 253 1.20 -5.87 12.43
CA PRO A 253 1.78 -4.79 13.23
C PRO A 253 3.27 -4.56 12.86
N LEU A 254 3.53 -4.27 11.59
CA LEU A 254 4.87 -4.19 10.99
C LEU A 254 5.85 -3.34 11.80
N GLY A 255 5.45 -2.15 12.23
CA GLY A 255 6.33 -1.28 13.03
C GLY A 255 6.73 -1.89 14.38
N ARG A 256 5.84 -2.67 15.02
CA ARG A 256 6.21 -3.41 16.23
C ARG A 256 7.18 -4.53 15.87
N TRP A 257 6.88 -5.30 14.83
CA TRP A 257 7.71 -6.41 14.38
C TRP A 257 9.13 -5.98 14.02
N LEU A 258 9.31 -4.88 13.27
CA LEU A 258 10.64 -4.33 12.95
C LEU A 258 11.44 -3.91 14.19
N ARG A 259 10.79 -3.58 15.31
CA ARG A 259 11.45 -3.28 16.59
C ARG A 259 11.67 -4.51 17.48
N THR A 260 11.02 -5.63 17.17
CA THR A 260 11.01 -6.83 18.01
C THR A 260 11.26 -8.09 17.17
N GLU A 261 10.22 -8.79 16.70
CA GLU A 261 10.36 -10.10 16.05
C GLU A 261 11.28 -10.10 14.81
N LEU A 262 11.27 -9.02 14.03
CA LEU A 262 12.07 -8.86 12.81
C LEU A 262 13.32 -7.98 13.03
N ARG A 263 13.63 -7.60 14.27
CA ARG A 263 14.73 -6.66 14.56
C ARG A 263 16.08 -7.17 14.07
N HIS A 264 16.35 -8.45 14.29
CA HIS A 264 17.58 -9.10 13.86
C HIS A 264 17.74 -9.07 12.32
N LEU A 265 16.66 -9.35 11.57
CA LEU A 265 16.66 -9.27 10.11
C LEU A 265 16.90 -7.83 9.64
N LEU A 266 16.27 -6.86 10.29
CA LEU A 266 16.45 -5.44 9.97
C LEU A 266 17.91 -5.02 10.16
N ASP A 267 18.50 -5.32 11.33
CA ASP A 267 19.87 -4.94 11.67
C ASP A 267 20.90 -5.63 10.76
N ASP A 268 20.68 -6.89 10.39
CA ASP A 268 21.58 -7.65 9.51
C ASP A 268 21.45 -7.26 8.02
N ALA A 269 20.23 -7.07 7.53
CA ALA A 269 19.98 -6.69 6.14
C ALA A 269 20.41 -5.25 5.85
N LEU A 270 20.11 -4.33 6.77
CA LEU A 270 20.37 -2.90 6.60
C LEU A 270 21.60 -2.41 7.37
N ALA A 271 22.50 -3.32 7.75
CA ALA A 271 23.79 -2.98 8.35
C ALA A 271 24.55 -1.97 7.47
N PRO A 272 25.20 -0.92 8.03
CA PRO A 272 25.89 0.11 7.25
C PRO A 272 26.91 -0.46 6.26
N GLU A 273 27.62 -1.52 6.63
CA GLU A 273 28.60 -2.22 5.81
C GLU A 273 27.93 -2.92 4.63
N ARG A 274 26.79 -3.57 4.85
CA ARG A 274 26.00 -4.24 3.80
C ARG A 274 25.45 -3.23 2.82
N VAL A 275 24.81 -2.17 3.32
CA VAL A 275 24.25 -1.09 2.49
C VAL A 275 25.33 -0.44 1.63
N ARG A 276 26.51 -0.18 2.22
CA ARG A 276 27.66 0.36 1.51
C ARG A 276 28.17 -0.59 0.42
N ALA A 277 28.24 -1.88 0.72
CA ALA A 277 28.70 -2.90 -0.23
C ALA A 277 27.79 -3.02 -1.46
N ARG A 278 26.46 -2.86 -1.29
CA ARG A 278 25.50 -2.86 -2.40
C ARG A 278 25.64 -1.69 -3.36
N GLY A 279 26.01 -0.52 -2.83
CA GLY A 279 26.15 0.71 -3.63
C GLY A 279 24.82 1.34 -4.10
N LEU A 280 23.67 0.84 -3.65
CA LEU A 280 22.34 1.37 -4.03
C LEU A 280 21.93 2.59 -3.20
N TRP A 281 22.15 2.51 -1.89
CA TRP A 281 21.65 3.49 -0.91
C TRP A 281 22.79 4.15 -0.14
N ARG A 282 22.56 5.37 0.33
CA ARG A 282 23.49 6.07 1.23
C ARG A 282 23.39 5.48 2.64
N PRO A 283 24.46 4.84 3.18
CA PRO A 283 24.42 4.16 4.47
C PRO A 283 23.99 5.07 5.62
N GLU A 284 24.37 6.35 5.59
CA GLU A 284 24.07 7.33 6.63
C GLU A 284 22.58 7.65 6.69
N VAL A 285 21.91 7.64 5.53
CA VAL A 285 20.46 7.87 5.44
C VAL A 285 19.70 6.65 5.93
N VAL A 286 20.09 5.44 5.51
CA VAL A 286 19.46 4.19 5.96
C VAL A 286 19.62 4.02 7.47
N SER A 287 20.83 4.23 8.00
CA SER A 287 21.10 4.15 9.45
C SER A 287 20.21 5.10 10.25
N ARG A 288 20.07 6.35 9.80
CA ARG A 288 19.16 7.32 10.45
C ARG A 288 17.70 6.85 10.45
N LEU A 289 17.21 6.25 9.34
CA LEU A 289 15.84 5.73 9.28
C LEU A 289 15.64 4.58 10.27
N VAL A 290 16.63 3.69 10.40
CA VAL A 290 16.62 2.58 11.38
C VAL A 290 16.61 3.14 12.80
N ASP A 291 17.55 4.03 13.12
CA ASP A 291 17.70 4.62 14.46
C ASP A 291 16.44 5.38 14.90
N GLU A 292 15.92 6.27 14.05
CA GLU A 292 14.69 7.03 14.34
C GLU A 292 13.48 6.10 14.57
N HIS A 293 13.39 4.98 13.83
CA HIS A 293 12.30 4.02 13.96
C HIS A 293 12.39 3.18 15.23
N VAL A 294 13.59 2.66 15.50
CA VAL A 294 13.86 1.82 16.68
C VAL A 294 13.68 2.64 17.95
N ALA A 295 14.17 3.89 17.97
CA ALA A 295 14.02 4.80 19.10
C ALA A 295 12.57 5.32 19.28
N GLY A 296 11.66 5.05 18.34
CA GLY A 296 10.27 5.51 18.38
C GLY A 296 10.11 7.01 18.15
N VAL A 297 11.16 7.70 17.64
CA VAL A 297 11.14 9.13 17.34
C VAL A 297 10.24 9.41 16.13
N ARG A 298 10.36 8.58 15.08
CA ARG A 298 9.54 8.64 13.85
C ARG A 298 9.25 7.25 13.34
N THR A 299 8.13 7.07 12.63
CA THR A 299 7.80 5.78 12.04
C THR A 299 8.22 5.71 10.58
N HIS A 300 9.15 4.77 10.30
CA HIS A 300 9.63 4.44 8.96
C HIS A 300 9.27 3.00 8.56
N SER A 301 8.24 2.41 9.16
CA SER A 301 7.92 0.98 8.99
C SER A 301 7.87 0.55 7.52
N ASP A 302 7.05 1.22 6.71
CA ASP A 302 6.84 0.83 5.31
C ASP A 302 8.11 1.07 4.48
N ARG A 303 8.84 2.16 4.75
CA ARG A 303 10.12 2.50 4.10
C ARG A 303 11.20 1.47 4.40
N LEU A 304 11.39 1.13 5.68
CA LEU A 304 12.37 0.14 6.12
C LEU A 304 12.00 -1.24 5.61
N TRP A 305 10.71 -1.58 5.58
CA TRP A 305 10.22 -2.82 5.00
C TRP A 305 10.52 -2.93 3.50
N THR A 306 10.30 -1.86 2.72
CA THR A 306 10.69 -1.82 1.30
C THR A 306 12.19 -2.09 1.11
N LEU A 307 13.06 -1.45 1.91
CA LEU A 307 14.50 -1.66 1.82
C LEU A 307 14.92 -3.07 2.25
N LEU A 308 14.30 -3.57 3.32
CA LEU A 308 14.54 -4.91 3.86
C LEU A 308 14.18 -5.98 2.82
N VAL A 309 12.96 -5.92 2.27
CA VAL A 309 12.49 -6.90 1.27
C VAL A 309 13.38 -6.90 0.05
N LEU A 310 13.78 -5.72 -0.46
CA LEU A 310 14.69 -5.64 -1.58
C LEU A 310 16.02 -6.34 -1.28
N GLU A 311 16.65 -6.03 -0.13
CA GLU A 311 17.93 -6.67 0.24
C GLU A 311 17.78 -8.20 0.38
N LEU A 312 16.70 -8.68 1.01
CA LEU A 312 16.45 -10.11 1.15
C LEU A 312 16.23 -10.79 -0.21
N TRP A 313 15.51 -10.14 -1.12
CA TRP A 313 15.33 -10.63 -2.49
C TRP A 313 16.66 -10.67 -3.25
N MET A 314 17.50 -9.64 -3.13
CA MET A 314 18.83 -9.64 -3.76
C MET A 314 19.74 -10.75 -3.23
N ARG A 315 19.68 -11.05 -1.93
CA ARG A 315 20.40 -12.18 -1.34
C ARG A 315 19.93 -13.52 -1.87
N GLU A 316 18.62 -13.70 -2.03
CA GLU A 316 18.04 -14.95 -2.52
C GLU A 316 18.37 -15.16 -4.01
N TYR A 317 18.26 -14.12 -4.85
CA TYR A 317 18.26 -14.27 -6.30
C TYR A 317 19.53 -13.75 -7.01
N LEU A 318 20.17 -12.70 -6.50
CA LEU A 318 21.34 -12.08 -7.14
C LEU A 318 22.67 -12.61 -6.58
N ASP A 319 22.72 -12.90 -5.27
CA ASP A 319 23.97 -13.32 -4.61
C ASP A 319 24.31 -14.80 -4.78
N ALA A 320 23.43 -15.59 -5.39
CA ALA A 320 23.66 -17.02 -5.64
C ALA A 320 24.94 -17.31 -6.44
N ARG A 321 25.52 -16.30 -7.12
CA ARG A 321 26.77 -16.40 -7.90
C ARG A 321 27.89 -15.47 -7.38
N GLY A 322 27.75 -14.97 -6.16
CA GLY A 322 28.64 -13.99 -5.54
C GLY A 322 27.92 -12.66 -5.28
N ASP A 323 28.40 -11.91 -4.28
CA ASP A 323 27.75 -10.68 -3.80
C ASP A 323 27.55 -9.66 -4.93
N TRP A 324 26.28 -9.42 -5.30
CA TRP A 324 25.92 -8.42 -6.28
C TRP A 324 26.13 -7.01 -5.73
N ARG A 325 26.69 -6.12 -6.57
CA ARG A 325 26.86 -4.69 -6.26
C ARG A 325 26.64 -3.84 -7.48
N LEU A 326 26.11 -2.64 -7.26
CA LEU A 326 26.05 -1.61 -8.30
C LEU A 326 27.45 -0.99 -8.44
N ALA A 327 28.02 -1.12 -9.64
CA ALA A 327 29.33 -0.54 -10.01
C ALA A 327 29.21 0.97 -10.31
#